data_AF-A0AAU6WC97-F1
#
_entry.id   AF-A0AAU6WC97-F1
#
_cell.length_a   1.000
_cell.length_b   1.000
_cell.length_c   1.000
_cell.angle_alpha   90.00
_cell.angle_beta   90.00
_cell.angle_gamma   90.00
#
_symmetry.space_group_name_H-M   'P 1'
#
loop_
_entity.id
_entity.type
_entity.pdbx_description
1 polymer ?
#
loop_
_entity_poly.entity_id
_entity_poly.type
_entity_poly.pdbx_seq_one_letter_code
_entity_poly.pdbx_strand_id
1 'polypeptide(L)' 'MRFVLEVNFDTENMQLKPMEELQRILSDWSQRVAMYPLEPGAQEDVFDSQNEEVGEWAILDD' A
#
# COMPACT_ATOMS: atom_id res chain seq x y z
N MET A 1 9.63 2.52 15.92
CA MET A 1 9.26 3.28 14.69
C MET A 1 9.74 2.55 13.45
N ARG A 2 8.82 1.79 12.86
CA ARG A 2 9.03 0.99 11.66
C ARG A 2 7.91 1.27 10.66
N PHE A 3 8.27 1.38 9.39
CA PHE A 3 7.30 1.43 8.28
C PHE A 3 7.00 0.01 7.80
N VAL A 4 5.73 -0.29 7.60
CA VAL A 4 5.23 -1.54 7.02
C VAL A 4 4.28 -1.21 5.88
N LEU A 5 4.41 -1.92 4.76
CA LEU A 5 3.47 -1.92 3.64
C LEU A 5 3.09 -3.37 3.37
N GLU A 6 1.84 -3.71 3.64
CA GLU A 6 1.29 -5.05 3.45
C GLU A 6 0.34 -5.03 2.25
N VAL A 7 0.53 -6.00 1.35
CA VAL A 7 -0.25 -6.12 0.11
C VAL A 7 -0.62 -7.59 -0.09
N ASN A 8 -1.92 -7.86 -0.08
CA ASN A 8 -2.54 -9.14 -0.40
C ASN A 8 -2.77 -9.23 -1.90
N PHE A 9 -2.54 -10.41 -2.45
CA PHE A 9 -2.64 -10.65 -3.89
C PHE A 9 -3.95 -11.38 -4.25
N ASP A 10 -4.94 -11.39 -3.35
CA ASP A 10 -6.10 -12.28 -3.46
C ASP A 10 -7.20 -11.76 -4.39
N THR A 11 -7.16 -10.47 -4.80
CA THR A 11 -8.14 -9.93 -5.76
C THR A 11 -7.91 -10.49 -7.17
N GLU A 12 -8.97 -10.52 -7.98
CA GLU A 12 -8.90 -11.03 -9.35
C GLU A 12 -7.80 -10.29 -10.15
N ASN A 13 -7.75 -8.97 -10.00
CA ASN A 13 -6.80 -8.14 -10.74
C ASN A 13 -5.35 -8.34 -10.27
N MET A 14 -5.13 -8.52 -8.96
CA MET A 14 -3.82 -8.90 -8.41
C MET A 14 -3.33 -10.26 -8.93
N GLN A 15 -4.23 -11.24 -9.10
CA GLN A 15 -3.88 -12.55 -9.65
C GLN A 15 -3.60 -12.49 -11.16
N LEU A 16 -4.33 -11.66 -11.91
CA LEU A 16 -4.14 -11.49 -13.35
C LEU A 16 -2.82 -10.78 -13.69
N LYS A 17 -2.44 -9.75 -12.92
CA LYS A 17 -1.34 -8.83 -13.24
C LYS A 17 -0.50 -8.45 -12.01
N PRO A 18 0.05 -9.43 -11.27
CA PRO A 18 0.66 -9.19 -9.96
C PRO A 18 1.80 -8.17 -9.98
N MET A 19 2.66 -8.22 -11.01
CA MET A 19 3.79 -7.31 -11.14
C MET A 19 3.35 -5.88 -11.50
N GLU A 20 2.38 -5.74 -12.41
CA GLU A 20 1.88 -4.43 -12.83
C GLU A 20 1.19 -3.72 -11.65
N GLU A 21 0.38 -4.43 -10.89
CA GLU A 21 -0.31 -3.88 -9.71
C GLU A 21 0.65 -3.50 -8.60
N LEU A 22 1.60 -4.39 -8.23
CA LEU A 22 2.59 -4.07 -7.20
C LEU A 22 3.45 -2.87 -7.59
N GLN A 23 3.89 -2.79 -8.85
CA GLN A 23 4.67 -1.65 -9.33
C GLN A 23 3.88 -0.34 -9.25
N ARG A 24 2.58 -0.37 -9.58
CA ARG A 24 1.70 0.79 -9.47
C ARG A 24 1.53 1.23 -8.02
N ILE A 25 1.22 0.31 -7.11
CA ILE A 25 1.09 0.59 -5.67
C ILE A 25 2.35 1.24 -5.10
N LEU A 26 3.52 0.66 -5.38
CA LEU A 26 4.80 1.21 -4.92
C LEU A 26 5.08 2.60 -5.51
N SER A 27 4.77 2.80 -6.80
CA SER A 27 4.94 4.08 -7.48
C SER A 27 4.03 5.15 -6.88
N ASP A 28 2.74 4.85 -6.70
CA ASP A 28 1.73 5.75 -6.14
C ASP A 28 2.09 6.14 -4.71
N TRP A 29 2.46 5.18 -3.86
CA TRP A 29 2.91 5.45 -2.51
C TRP A 29 4.16 6.34 -2.49
N SER A 30 5.17 6.03 -3.30
CA SER A 30 6.43 6.80 -3.33
C SER A 30 6.23 8.26 -3.74
N GLN A 31 5.22 8.55 -4.57
CA GLN A 31 4.87 9.91 -4.99
C GLN A 31 4.11 10.69 -3.92
N ARG A 32 3.40 9.99 -3.04
CA ARG A 32 2.57 10.58 -1.97
C ARG A 32 3.24 10.62 -0.61
N VAL A 33 4.37 9.93 -0.42
CA VAL A 33 5.04 9.80 0.89
C VAL A 33 5.29 11.13 1.60
N ALA A 34 5.52 12.22 0.87
CA ALA A 34 5.71 13.56 1.44
C ALA A 34 4.44 14.18 2.04
N MET A 35 3.26 13.63 1.74
CA MET A 35 1.96 14.06 2.26
C MET A 35 1.52 13.26 3.49
N TYR A 36 2.18 12.13 3.78
CA TYR A 36 1.81 11.28 4.89
C TYR A 36 2.50 11.70 6.19
N PRO A 37 1.79 11.67 7.33
CA PRO A 37 2.43 11.92 8.61
C PRO A 37 3.37 10.76 8.94
N LEU A 38 4.65 11.06 9.18
CA LEU A 38 5.66 10.09 9.62
C LEU A 38 5.67 10.01 11.15
N GLU A 39 4.56 9.57 11.74
CA GLU A 39 4.37 9.43 13.18
C GLU A 39 3.74 8.07 13.53
N PRO A 40 4.01 7.52 14.73
CA PRO A 40 3.42 6.26 15.14
C PRO A 40 1.88 6.28 15.10
N GLY A 41 1.29 5.24 14.53
CA GLY A 41 -0.17 5.11 14.35
C GLY A 41 -0.69 5.69 13.03
N ALA A 42 0.14 6.38 12.23
CA ALA A 42 -0.23 6.75 10.88
C ALA A 42 -0.41 5.51 10.00
N GLN A 43 -1.52 5.44 9.28
CA GLN A 43 -1.86 4.32 8.39
C GLN A 43 -2.86 4.75 7.31
N GLU A 44 -2.93 3.99 6.22
CA GLU A 44 -3.95 4.13 5.16
C GLU A 44 -4.10 2.81 4.40
N ASP A 45 -5.32 2.57 3.90
CA ASP A 45 -5.63 1.45 3.03
C ASP A 45 -4.89 1.56 1.67
N VAL A 46 -4.55 0.41 1.10
CA VAL A 46 -3.93 0.26 -0.22
C VAL A 46 -4.95 -0.36 -1.16
N PHE A 47 -5.06 0.18 -2.37
CA PHE A 47 -6.04 -0.24 -3.36
C PHE A 47 -5.40 -0.71 -4.67
N ASP A 48 -5.97 -1.75 -5.29
CA ASP A 48 -5.64 -2.15 -6.65
C ASP A 48 -6.23 -1.19 -7.71
N SER A 49 -5.97 -1.45 -9.00
CA SER A 49 -6.40 -0.52 -10.07
C SER A 49 -7.90 -0.53 -10.32
N GLN A 50 -8.62 -1.50 -9.75
CA GLN A 50 -10.08 -1.57 -9.74
C GLN A 50 -10.68 -0.96 -8.47
N ASN A 51 -9.85 -0.32 -7.63
CA ASN A 51 -10.26 0.29 -6.37
C ASN A 51 -10.78 -0.74 -5.35
N GLU A 52 -10.28 -1.98 -5.42
CA GLU A 52 -10.48 -2.99 -4.38
C GLU A 52 -9.38 -2.84 -3.32
N GLU A 53 -9.75 -2.91 -2.04
CA GLU A 53 -8.80 -2.89 -0.92
C GLU A 53 -7.95 -4.15 -0.95
N VAL A 54 -6.63 -3.97 -0.92
CA VAL A 54 -5.64 -5.05 -1.00
C VAL A 54 -4.67 -5.06 0.17
N GLY A 55 -4.80 -4.17 1.15
CA GLY A 55 -3.93 -4.12 2.31
C GLY A 55 -3.81 -2.72 2.87
N GLU A 56 -2.72 -2.43 3.56
CA GLU A 56 -2.50 -1.15 4.24
C GLU A 56 -1.01 -0.83 4.34
N TRP A 57 -0.69 0.45 4.55
CA TRP A 57 0.60 0.85 5.11
C TRP A 57 0.42 1.40 6.51
N ALA A 58 1.44 1.22 7.37
CA ALA A 58 1.43 1.74 8.74
C ALA A 58 2.83 2.14 9.24
N ILE A 59 2.88 3.14 10.11
CA ILE A 59 4.05 3.47 10.95
C ILE A 59 3.79 2.92 12.36
N LEU A 60 4.50 1.88 12.74
CA LEU A 60 4.35 1.21 14.02
C LEU A 60 5.27 1.86 15.08
N ASP A 61 4.83 1.87 16.34
CA ASP A 61 5.55 2.51 17.47
C ASP A 61 6.69 1.66 18.07
N ASP A 62 6.90 0.46 17.54
CA ASP A 62 7.81 -0.57 18.07
C ASP A 62 9.19 -0.11 18.61
#